data_AF-A0A830CAN2-F1
#
_entry.id   AF-A0A830CAN2-F1
#
_cell.length_a   1.000
_cell.length_b   1.000
_cell.length_c   1.000
_cell.angle_alpha   90.00
_cell.angle_beta   90.00
_cell.angle_gamma   90.00
#
_symmetry.space_group_name_H-M   'P 1'
#
loop_
_entity.id
_entity.type
_entity.pdbx_description
1 polymer ?
#
loop_
_entity_poly.entity_id
_entity_poly.type
_entity_poly.pdbx_seq_one_letter_code
_entity_poly.pdbx_strand_id
1 'polypeptide(L)' 'SFVARGTVILVEYTEFTGNFTGIAAQCLQKLPATNNKFTYNCDGHTFNYLVDDRFSKCLPFTICSFL' A
#
# COMPACT_ATOMS: atom_id res chain seq x y z
N SER A 1 1.37 -2.56 8.80
CA SER A 1 1.48 -1.49 7.79
C SER A 1 2.71 -1.68 6.95
N PHE A 2 2.74 -1.17 5.72
CA PHE A 2 3.95 -1.20 4.89
C PHE A 2 4.08 0.06 4.06
N VAL A 3 5.30 0.34 3.61
CA VAL A 3 5.59 1.42 2.67
C VAL A 3 6.09 0.80 1.38
N ALA A 4 5.50 1.22 0.26
CA ALA A 4 5.86 0.80 -1.07
C ALA A 4 6.16 2.00 -1.97
N ARG A 5 6.94 1.77 -3.03
CA ARG A 5 7.16 2.73 -4.11
C ARG A 5 6.69 2.08 -5.40
N GLY A 6 5.57 2.57 -5.93
CA GLY A 6 4.82 1.86 -6.96
C GLY A 6 4.40 0.47 -6.48
N THR A 7 4.97 -0.57 -7.06
CA THR A 7 4.65 -1.99 -6.77
C THR A 7 5.72 -2.68 -5.92
N VAL A 8 6.78 -1.95 -5.52
CA VAL A 8 7.90 -2.48 -4.74
C VAL A 8 7.73 -2.11 -3.27
N ILE A 9 7.63 -3.09 -2.40
CA ILE A 9 7.58 -2.87 -0.95
C ILE A 9 9.01 -2.59 -0.45
N LEU A 10 9.16 -1.47 0.26
CA LEU A 10 10.44 -1.03 0.83
C LEU A 10 10.61 -1.52 2.26
N VAL A 11 9.53 -1.48 3.04
CA VAL A 11 9.49 -1.96 4.41
C VAL A 11 8.09 -2.43 4.73
N GLU A 12 8.00 -3.54 5.45
CA GLU A 12 6.75 -4.08 5.97
C GLU A 12 6.88 -4.34 7.46
N TYR A 13 5.79 -4.10 8.19
CA TYR A 13 5.66 -4.45 9.59
C TYR A 13 4.23 -4.92 9.84
N THR A 14 4.06 -6.09 10.42
CA THR A 14 2.75 -6.59 10.82
C THR A 14 2.87 -7.30 12.15
N GLU A 15 1.99 -6.97 13.08
CA GLU A 15 1.81 -7.72 14.33
C GLU A 15 0.98 -8.98 14.12
N PHE A 16 0.30 -9.07 12.97
CA PHE A 16 -0.48 -10.23 12.57
C PHE A 16 0.40 -11.23 11.85
N THR A 17 0.42 -12.47 12.35
CA THR A 17 1.06 -13.61 11.69
C THR A 17 0.21 -14.06 10.50
N GLY A 18 0.71 -13.89 9.27
CA GLY A 18 0.01 -14.31 8.05
C GLY A 18 0.48 -13.58 6.81
N ASN A 19 -0.09 -13.91 5.64
CA ASN A 19 0.26 -13.30 4.35
C ASN A 19 -0.51 -11.99 4.07
N PHE A 20 -0.73 -11.18 5.11
CA PHE A 20 -1.49 -9.94 4.97
C PHE A 20 -0.78 -8.94 4.05
N THR A 21 0.55 -8.85 4.13
CA THR A 21 1.31 -7.98 3.23
C THR A 21 1.22 -8.45 1.78
N GLY A 22 1.27 -9.75 1.51
CA GLY A 22 1.12 -10.26 0.14
C GLY A 22 -0.26 -9.96 -0.44
N ILE A 23 -1.32 -10.13 0.36
CA ILE A 23 -2.70 -9.78 -0.04
C ILE A 23 -2.81 -8.29 -0.36
N ALA A 24 -2.26 -7.44 0.49
CA ALA A 24 -2.27 -5.99 0.26
C ALA A 24 -1.40 -5.59 -0.94
N ALA A 25 -0.28 -6.27 -1.17
CA ALA A 25 0.58 -6.05 -2.33
C ALA A 25 -0.13 -6.31 -3.66
N GLN A 26 -1.09 -7.25 -3.70
CA GLN A 26 -1.91 -7.49 -4.90
C GLN A 26 -2.72 -6.26 -5.30
N CYS A 27 -3.13 -5.46 -4.32
CA CYS A 27 -3.89 -4.23 -4.57
C CYS A 27 -3.00 -3.06 -4.99
N LEU A 28 -1.67 -3.11 -4.79
CA LEU A 28 -0.75 -2.09 -5.31
C LEU A 28 -0.81 -1.94 -6.84
N GLN A 29 -1.01 -3.04 -7.57
CA GLN A 29 -1.15 -3.05 -9.03
C GLN A 29 -2.41 -2.31 -9.50
N LYS A 30 -3.41 -2.16 -8.63
CA LYS A 30 -4.70 -1.51 -8.93
C LYS A 30 -4.72 -0.04 -8.53
N LEU A 31 -3.74 0.42 -7.74
CA LEU A 31 -3.71 1.79 -7.25
C LEU A 31 -3.29 2.73 -8.38
N PRO A 32 -4.05 3.81 -8.62
CA PRO A 32 -3.59 4.86 -9.50
C PRO A 32 -2.42 5.61 -8.84
N ALA A 33 -1.47 6.07 -9.66
CA ALA A 33 -0.34 6.91 -9.23
C ALA A 33 -0.77 8.37 -8.95
N THR A 34 -1.95 8.58 -8.39
CA THR A 34 -2.51 9.90 -8.08
C THR A 34 -2.41 10.15 -6.59
N ASN A 35 -2.00 11.36 -6.21
CA ASN A 35 -1.83 11.73 -4.80
C ASN A 35 -3.21 11.78 -4.11
N ASN A 36 -3.56 10.71 -3.40
CA ASN A 36 -4.84 10.59 -2.69
C ASN A 36 -4.83 9.42 -1.70
N LYS A 37 -5.85 9.39 -0.84
CA LYS A 37 -6.18 8.25 0.02
C LYS A 37 -7.19 7.34 -0.68
N PHE A 38 -6.90 6.06 -0.70
CA PHE A 38 -7.77 5.01 -1.22
C PHE A 38 -8.04 3.96 -0.15
N THR A 39 -9.26 3.44 -0.12
CA THR A 39 -9.62 2.29 0.71
C THR A 39 -9.98 1.15 -0.24
N TYR A 40 -9.24 0.05 -0.15
CA TYR A 40 -9.43 -1.13 -1.00
C TYR A 40 -9.65 -2.36 -0.13
N ASN A 41 -10.62 -3.18 -0.52
CA ASN A 41 -10.78 -4.51 0.04
C ASN A 41 -10.04 -5.53 -0.82
N CYS A 42 -9.17 -6.31 -0.18
CA CYS A 42 -8.40 -7.38 -0.79
C CYS A 42 -8.63 -8.63 0.06
N ASP A 43 -9.13 -9.71 -0.54
CA ASP A 43 -9.38 -10.99 0.14
C ASP A 43 -10.20 -10.87 1.44
N GLY A 44 -11.28 -10.07 1.40
CA GLY A 44 -12.14 -9.82 2.56
C GLY A 44 -11.59 -8.86 3.62
N HIS A 45 -10.33 -8.40 3.49
CA HIS A 45 -9.69 -7.46 4.40
C HIS A 45 -9.67 -6.04 3.82
N THR A 46 -9.85 -5.03 4.67
CA THR A 46 -9.87 -3.62 4.27
C THR A 46 -8.50 -2.98 4.48
N PHE A 47 -7.91 -2.43 3.43
CA PHE A 47 -6.61 -1.77 3.46
C PHE A 47 -6.76 -0.30 3.07
N ASN A 48 -6.07 0.57 3.80
CA ASN A 48 -6.02 1.99 3.49
C ASN A 48 -4.68 2.32 2.86
N TYR A 49 -4.70 2.85 1.65
CA TYR A 49 -3.54 3.30 0.91
C TYR A 49 -3.51 4.82 0.87
N LEU A 50 -2.37 5.40 1.21
CA LEU A 50 -2.09 6.82 1.01
C LEU A 50 -0.96 6.91 -0.01
N VAL A 51 -1.29 7.38 -1.21
CA VAL A 51 -0.31 7.66 -2.25
C VAL A 51 0.06 9.14 -2.14
N ASP A 52 1.33 9.45 -1.90
CA ASP A 52 1.84 10.81 -1.89
C ASP A 52 3.09 10.94 -2.77
N ASP A 53 3.07 11.94 -3.65
CA ASP A 53 4.14 12.21 -4.63
C ASP A 53 5.08 13.34 -4.17
N ARG A 54 4.83 13.96 -3.00
CA ARG A 54 5.63 15.13 -2.56
C ARG A 54 7.06 14.78 -2.16
N PHE A 55 7.36 13.49 -2.00
CA PHE A 55 8.67 13.00 -1.57
C PHE A 55 9.62 12.62 -2.72
N SER A 56 9.14 12.35 -3.94
CA SER A 56 10.04 11.99 -5.07
C SER A 56 9.41 12.24 -6.44
N LYS A 57 10.13 12.96 -7.31
CA LYS A 57 9.71 13.27 -8.69
C LYS A 57 9.62 12.06 -9.63
N CYS A 58 10.10 10.89 -9.21
CA CYS A 58 10.25 9.73 -10.12
C CYS A 58 9.13 8.70 -9.94
N LEU A 59 8.74 8.38 -8.70
CA LEU A 59 7.58 7.52 -8.43
C LEU A 59 6.96 7.91 -7.08
N PRO A 60 5.61 7.89 -6.96
CA PRO A 60 4.94 8.18 -5.71
C PRO A 60 5.21 7.08 -4.67
N PHE A 61 5.21 7.49 -3.40
CA PHE A 61 5.24 6.56 -2.28
C PHE A 61 3.82 6.21 -1.86
N THR A 62 3.61 4.95 -1.54
CA THR A 62 2.34 4.40 -1.08
C THR A 62 2.53 3.86 0.33
N ILE A 63 1.77 4.40 1.28
CA ILE A 63 1.71 3.91 2.65
C ILE A 63 0.43 3.09 2.80
N CYS A 64 0.55 1.83 3.20
CA CYS A 64 -0.58 0.97 3.46
C CYS A 64 -0.75 0.71 4.97
N SER A 65 -1.96 0.97 5.47
CA SER A 65 -2.37 0.71 6.85
C SER A 65 -3.41 -0.41 6.89
N PHE A 66 -3.17 -1.40 7.75
CA PHE A 66 -4.09 -2.49 8.08
C PHE A 66 -5.01 -1.94 9.18
N LEU A 67 -6.32 -1.85 8.92
CA LEU A 67 -7.32 -1.45 9.92
C LEU A 67 -8.00 -2.70 10.47
#